data_AF-A0A7C5EQW4-F1
#
_entry.id   AF-A0A7C5EQW4-F1
#
_cell.length_a   1.000
_cell.length_b   1.000
_cell.length_c   1.000
_cell.angle_alpha   90.00
_cell.angle_beta   90.00
_cell.angle_gamma   90.00
#
_symmetry.space_group_name_H-M   'P 1'
#
loop_
_entity.id
_entity.type
_entity.pdbx_description
1 polymer ?
#
loop_
_entity_poly.entity_id
_entity_poly.type
_entity_poly.pdbx_seq_one_letter_code
_entity_poly.pdbx_strand_id
1 'polypeptide(L)'
;MHNRLLLFSLLLLFSGLVPGQILKVRLRDSKIERRYKASLSRIGGAYFIVGEPKAGLVIKPGSINIVQKSIELWVLDPRHPDRLPYKMGKKGELQPTSKRSFVVIPRSDLAGSHPVSFLMEDQTLPGIAGEYRLRSDEIAAIRKKIKKTKKATQEWFRLQRHLLDRMERFRLWLEALSFEKPARKMAADIAKETKRLKDDGYRERAQSALESIHPIPVPEDLDETAREISGTEYKAFESQHVRLLFPAGAMEPGTAKSLLKLGENIIEGFRREFCDPYAPQRDDDGIEDEIPDGVFAVFLWVPDSAKAYERYYTDYLGGSWGTGERKKRHLQARGTSVRGLHGFPYLHYWRLGEQNDFEGQVAHGLGHDLMQIQFCRGAPGSREDWMREGVAYYTSFEYLGRNTVTCIAFKMKTYDRTPGPEGKKTVAEGRRAAFNELALSKGPPLHRLVSMDLADMEDPDLAKGWSFFDFVARTLGKKGVLWLRAACFEAGKTDGFVERLRARTKEIFGLKEGDALGWLDSQWRAYAKSSQNKGEAPRRRR
;
A
#
# COMPACT_ATOMS: atom_id res chain seq x y z
N MET A 1 5.71 -62.32 29.86
CA MET A 1 6.19 -62.52 28.48
C MET A 1 5.46 -61.51 27.59
N HIS A 2 6.24 -60.70 26.86
CA HIS A 2 5.93 -60.11 25.55
C HIS A 2 4.55 -59.43 25.35
N ASN A 3 4.53 -58.09 25.43
CA ASN A 3 4.50 -57.26 24.21
C ASN A 3 4.67 -55.78 24.53
N ARG A 4 5.89 -55.28 24.27
CA ARG A 4 6.20 -53.87 24.06
C ARG A 4 5.79 -53.55 22.62
N LEU A 5 4.87 -52.61 22.41
CA LEU A 5 4.69 -51.98 21.11
C LEU A 5 4.54 -50.47 21.27
N LEU A 6 5.58 -49.80 20.82
CA LEU A 6 5.69 -48.41 20.43
C LEU A 6 4.35 -47.74 20.07
N LEU A 7 3.92 -46.79 20.89
CA LEU A 7 3.11 -45.65 20.46
C LEU A 7 3.89 -44.36 20.74
N PHE A 8 5.05 -44.26 20.08
CA PHE A 8 5.66 -42.98 19.73
C PHE A 8 4.95 -42.45 18.47
N SER A 9 3.67 -42.10 18.61
CA SER A 9 2.93 -41.45 17.53
C SER A 9 3.34 -39.99 17.49
N LEU A 10 4.26 -39.71 16.58
CA LEU A 10 4.52 -38.44 15.91
C LEU A 10 3.48 -37.35 16.22
N LEU A 11 3.83 -36.48 17.18
CA LEU A 11 3.47 -35.06 17.16
C LEU A 11 4.21 -34.41 15.99
N LEU A 12 3.87 -34.80 14.76
CA LEU A 12 4.17 -34.01 13.58
C LEU A 12 3.30 -32.76 13.69
N LEU A 13 3.96 -31.69 14.12
CA LEU A 13 3.51 -30.31 14.07
C LEU A 13 3.10 -29.99 12.62
N PHE A 14 1.85 -30.28 12.27
CA PHE A 14 1.17 -29.68 11.13
C PHE A 14 0.89 -28.21 11.48
N SER A 15 1.94 -27.39 11.52
CA SER A 15 1.78 -25.96 11.32
C SER A 15 1.32 -25.80 9.87
N GLY A 16 0.02 -25.66 9.66
CA GLY A 16 -0.52 -25.18 8.38
C GLY A 16 0.33 -23.99 7.95
N LEU A 17 0.95 -24.09 6.77
CA LEU A 17 1.77 -23.03 6.20
C LEU A 17 0.84 -21.85 5.91
N VAL A 18 0.76 -20.93 6.87
CA VAL A 18 0.21 -19.59 6.63
C VAL A 18 1.05 -18.96 5.52
N PRO A 19 0.43 -18.25 4.54
CA PRO A 19 1.17 -17.53 3.50
C PRO A 19 2.29 -16.69 4.12
N GLY A 20 3.42 -16.56 3.42
CA GLY A 20 4.60 -15.89 3.96
C GLY A 20 4.22 -14.51 4.50
N GLN A 21 4.61 -14.28 5.75
CA GLN A 21 4.33 -13.09 6.54
C GLN A 21 5.67 -12.53 7.00
N ILE A 22 5.87 -11.23 6.84
CA ILE A 22 7.03 -10.55 7.40
C ILE A 22 6.70 -10.15 8.83
N LEU A 23 7.44 -10.71 9.77
CA LEU A 23 7.33 -10.42 11.19
C LEU A 23 8.36 -9.37 11.59
N LYS A 24 8.00 -8.57 12.59
CA LYS A 24 8.95 -7.79 13.39
C LYS A 24 8.99 -8.36 14.81
N VAL A 25 10.21 -8.55 15.32
CA VAL A 25 10.47 -9.08 16.65
C VAL A 25 11.19 -8.05 17.49
N ARG A 26 10.62 -7.72 18.64
CA ARG A 26 11.20 -6.79 19.61
C ARG A 26 12.05 -7.55 20.62
N LEU A 27 13.28 -7.09 20.80
CA LEU A 27 14.23 -7.63 21.77
C LEU A 27 14.09 -6.91 23.11
N ARG A 28 14.35 -7.64 24.20
CA ARG A 28 14.11 -7.20 25.58
C ARG A 28 14.86 -5.93 25.96
N ASP A 29 16.13 -5.84 25.58
CA ASP A 29 17.01 -4.74 25.99
C ASP A 29 18.19 -4.53 25.02
N SER A 30 18.86 -3.39 25.16
CA SER A 30 19.96 -2.97 24.28
C SER A 30 21.20 -3.86 24.35
N LYS A 31 21.41 -4.61 25.44
CA LYS A 31 22.51 -5.58 25.55
C LYS A 31 22.23 -6.78 24.66
N ILE A 32 20.98 -7.23 24.61
CA ILE A 32 20.53 -8.29 23.69
C ILE A 32 20.62 -7.83 22.24
N GLU A 33 20.17 -6.61 21.94
CA GLU A 33 20.26 -6.01 20.59
C GLU A 33 21.68 -6.08 20.00
N ARG A 34 22.72 -5.79 20.80
CA ARG A 34 24.12 -5.86 20.34
C ARG A 34 24.50 -7.23 19.78
N ARG A 35 23.93 -8.33 20.31
CA ARG A 35 24.19 -9.69 19.80
C ARG A 35 23.60 -9.92 18.41
N TYR A 36 22.54 -9.19 18.05
CA TYR A 36 21.81 -9.32 16.80
C TYR A 36 22.07 -8.17 15.82
N LYS A 37 23.08 -7.31 16.07
CA LYS A 37 23.35 -6.07 15.31
C LYS A 37 23.32 -6.22 13.78
N ALA A 38 23.74 -7.36 13.24
CA ALA A 38 23.75 -7.62 11.80
C ALA A 38 22.36 -7.82 11.18
N SER A 39 21.35 -8.09 12.00
CA SER A 39 19.97 -8.42 11.64
C SER A 39 18.96 -7.40 12.17
N LEU A 40 19.44 -6.34 12.84
CA LEU A 40 18.57 -5.28 13.35
C LEU A 40 18.20 -4.29 12.25
N SER A 41 16.93 -3.92 12.26
CA SER A 41 16.33 -2.88 11.45
C SER A 41 15.67 -1.86 12.37
N ARG A 42 15.72 -0.57 12.00
CA ARG A 42 15.13 0.50 12.81
C ARG A 42 13.75 0.86 12.26
N ILE A 43 12.70 0.70 13.08
CA ILE A 43 11.30 1.01 12.75
C ILE A 43 10.75 1.91 13.85
N GLY A 44 10.16 3.06 13.50
CA GLY A 44 9.53 3.95 14.48
C GLY A 44 10.45 4.37 15.63
N GLY A 45 11.76 4.52 15.36
CA GLY A 45 12.76 4.88 16.36
C GLY A 45 13.33 3.71 17.18
N ALA A 46 12.71 2.52 17.16
CA ALA A 46 13.14 1.32 17.89
C ALA A 46 13.78 0.26 16.98
N TYR A 47 14.54 -0.67 17.57
CA TYR A 47 15.19 -1.76 16.83
C TYR A 47 14.37 -3.06 16.88
N PHE A 48 14.28 -3.71 15.71
CA PHE A 48 13.58 -4.98 15.54
C PHE A 48 14.41 -5.93 14.67
N ILE A 49 14.19 -7.24 14.86
CA ILE A 49 14.58 -8.24 13.86
C ILE A 49 13.40 -8.44 12.93
N VAL A 50 13.63 -8.35 11.61
CA VAL A 50 12.60 -8.44 10.59
C VAL A 50 12.83 -9.68 9.73
N GLY A 51 11.80 -10.51 9.52
CA GLY A 51 11.95 -11.72 8.74
C GLY A 51 10.70 -12.60 8.61
N GLU A 52 10.82 -13.64 7.79
CA GLU A 52 9.79 -14.67 7.64
C GLU A 52 9.92 -15.74 8.72
N PRO A 53 8.81 -16.28 9.26
CA PRO A 53 8.85 -17.38 10.22
C PRO A 53 9.46 -18.63 9.60
N LYS A 54 10.48 -19.19 10.27
CA LYS A 54 11.10 -20.49 9.93
C LYS A 54 10.61 -21.60 10.86
N ALA A 55 10.60 -21.35 12.18
CA ALA A 55 10.18 -22.31 13.21
C ALA A 55 9.85 -21.60 14.54
N GLY A 56 9.21 -22.33 15.46
CA GLY A 56 8.95 -21.87 16.84
C GLY A 56 7.70 -21.00 17.03
N LEU A 57 6.93 -20.77 15.95
CA LEU A 57 5.71 -19.97 15.94
C LEU A 57 4.53 -20.78 15.39
N VAL A 58 3.35 -20.58 15.97
CA VAL A 58 2.06 -20.94 15.39
C VAL A 58 1.32 -19.64 15.10
N ILE A 59 1.03 -19.41 13.83
CA ILE A 59 0.36 -18.19 13.38
C ILE A 59 -1.05 -18.56 12.95
N LYS A 60 -2.03 -17.79 13.41
CA LYS A 60 -3.43 -17.86 13.03
C LYS A 60 -3.90 -16.45 12.66
N PRO A 61 -5.01 -16.28 11.92
CA PRO A 61 -5.57 -14.95 11.66
C PRO A 61 -5.71 -14.16 12.97
N GLY A 62 -5.07 -12.99 13.02
CA GLY A 62 -5.09 -12.11 14.20
C GLY A 62 -4.31 -12.59 15.43
N SER A 63 -3.57 -13.71 15.39
CA SER A 63 -2.77 -14.15 16.55
C SER A 63 -1.46 -14.84 16.19
N ILE A 64 -0.40 -14.52 16.93
CA ILE A 64 0.93 -15.11 16.79
C ILE A 64 1.32 -15.73 18.15
N ASN A 65 1.49 -17.05 18.18
CA ASN A 65 1.82 -17.78 19.39
C ASN A 65 3.22 -18.38 19.32
N ILE A 66 4.03 -18.14 20.35
CA ILE A 66 5.35 -18.76 20.50
C ILE A 66 5.18 -20.12 21.18
N VAL A 67 5.42 -21.19 20.43
CA VAL A 67 5.18 -22.56 20.88
C VAL A 67 6.45 -23.34 21.26
N GLN A 68 7.62 -22.75 21.02
CA GLN A 68 8.93 -23.35 21.36
C GLN A 68 9.75 -22.43 22.28
N LYS A 69 10.87 -22.96 22.80
CA LYS A 69 11.82 -22.21 23.65
C LYS A 69 12.57 -21.10 22.87
N SER A 70 12.55 -21.16 21.54
CA SER A 70 13.12 -20.16 20.64
C SER A 70 12.24 -20.00 19.41
N ILE A 71 12.34 -18.84 18.79
CA ILE A 71 11.79 -18.59 17.46
C ILE A 71 12.94 -18.57 16.45
N GLU A 72 12.66 -19.02 15.22
CA GLU A 72 13.60 -18.94 14.12
C GLU A 72 12.99 -18.10 12.99
N LEU A 73 13.75 -17.14 12.48
CA LEU A 73 13.34 -16.31 11.35
C LEU A 73 14.33 -16.41 10.19
N TRP A 74 13.82 -16.52 8.96
CA TRP A 74 14.57 -16.16 7.77
C TRP A 74 14.69 -14.64 7.71
N VAL A 75 15.91 -14.12 7.75
CA VAL A 75 16.16 -12.68 7.81
C VAL A 75 16.77 -12.22 6.51
N LEU A 76 16.15 -11.22 5.89
CA LEU A 76 16.68 -10.60 4.68
C LEU A 76 17.84 -9.67 5.05
N ASP A 77 18.91 -9.65 4.23
CA ASP A 77 20.03 -8.74 4.50
C ASP A 77 19.57 -7.30 4.25
N PRO A 78 19.55 -6.42 5.27
CA PRO A 78 19.05 -5.05 5.12
C PRO A 78 19.90 -4.20 4.14
N ARG A 79 21.04 -4.74 3.68
CA ARG A 79 21.93 -4.13 2.67
C ARG A 79 21.63 -4.59 1.25
N HIS A 80 20.97 -5.73 1.09
CA HIS A 80 20.74 -6.39 -0.19
C HIS A 80 19.29 -6.89 -0.29
N PRO A 81 18.30 -5.99 -0.48
CA PRO A 81 16.88 -6.34 -0.57
C PRO A 81 16.55 -7.31 -1.71
N ASP A 82 17.41 -7.39 -2.72
CA ASP A 82 17.31 -8.27 -3.87
C ASP A 82 17.68 -9.74 -3.59
N ARG A 83 18.34 -10.01 -2.46
CA ARG A 83 18.90 -11.33 -2.15
C ARG A 83 18.05 -12.09 -1.16
N LEU A 84 17.65 -13.30 -1.57
CA LEU A 84 16.92 -14.20 -0.68
C LEU A 84 17.84 -14.89 0.33
N PRO A 85 17.40 -15.04 1.58
CA PRO A 85 18.15 -15.79 2.58
C PRO A 85 18.15 -17.29 2.31
N TYR A 86 17.33 -17.78 1.39
CA TYR A 86 17.23 -19.20 1.08
C TYR A 86 17.18 -19.46 -0.42
N LYS A 87 17.47 -20.71 -0.78
CA LYS A 87 17.30 -21.27 -2.12
C LYS A 87 16.51 -22.57 -2.03
N MET A 88 15.86 -22.96 -3.12
CA MET A 88 15.22 -24.26 -3.19
C MET A 88 16.28 -25.37 -3.32
N GLY A 89 16.26 -26.31 -2.38
CA GLY A 89 17.04 -27.54 -2.41
C GLY A 89 16.50 -28.53 -3.44
N LYS A 90 17.27 -29.59 -3.69
CA LYS A 90 16.92 -30.60 -4.71
C LYS A 90 15.63 -31.36 -4.37
N LYS A 91 15.26 -31.46 -3.08
CA LYS A 91 14.04 -32.15 -2.63
C LYS A 91 12.90 -31.19 -2.30
N GLY A 92 12.99 -29.92 -2.72
CA GLY A 92 11.96 -28.91 -2.45
C GLY A 92 12.03 -28.28 -1.05
N GLU A 93 13.10 -28.53 -0.30
CA GLU A 93 13.36 -27.90 0.99
C GLU A 93 14.05 -26.53 0.84
N LEU A 94 13.71 -25.57 1.69
CA LEU A 94 14.43 -24.29 1.72
C LEU A 94 15.78 -24.45 2.42
N GLN A 95 16.86 -24.20 1.70
CA GLN A 95 18.22 -24.25 2.22
C GLN A 95 18.77 -22.83 2.42
N PRO A 96 19.43 -22.54 3.55
CA PRO A 96 20.04 -21.23 3.78
C PRO A 96 21.10 -20.93 2.72
N THR A 97 21.15 -19.69 2.23
CA THR A 97 22.20 -19.19 1.34
C THR A 97 23.48 -18.82 2.10
N SER A 98 23.39 -18.59 3.42
CA SER A 98 24.52 -18.27 4.29
C SER A 98 24.20 -18.57 5.77
N LYS A 99 25.21 -18.56 6.65
CA LYS A 99 25.01 -18.66 8.11
C LYS A 99 24.22 -17.48 8.71
N ARG A 100 24.12 -16.35 8.01
CA ARG A 100 23.37 -15.15 8.44
C ARG A 100 21.95 -15.10 7.89
N SER A 101 21.58 -16.09 7.09
CA SER A 101 20.28 -16.15 6.42
C SER A 101 19.11 -16.40 7.36
N PHE A 102 19.37 -16.92 8.56
CA PHE A 102 18.35 -17.05 9.58
C PHE A 102 18.92 -16.69 10.95
N VAL A 103 18.02 -16.34 11.86
CA VAL A 103 18.34 -15.98 13.24
C VAL A 103 17.51 -16.85 14.18
N VAL A 104 18.16 -17.35 15.23
CA VAL A 104 17.51 -18.06 16.34
C VAL A 104 17.44 -17.10 17.53
N ILE A 105 16.23 -16.88 18.06
CA ILE A 105 15.96 -15.94 19.14
C ILE A 105 15.32 -16.71 20.30
N PRO A 106 16.05 -16.94 21.41
CA PRO A 106 15.49 -17.51 22.63
C PRO A 106 14.30 -16.71 23.16
N ARG A 107 13.30 -17.38 23.74
CA ARG A 107 12.13 -16.70 24.33
C ARG A 107 12.53 -15.73 25.46
N SER A 108 13.64 -16.01 26.17
CA SER A 108 14.21 -15.13 27.20
C SER A 108 14.68 -13.77 26.68
N ASP A 109 14.90 -13.65 25.37
CA ASP A 109 15.49 -12.48 24.72
C ASP A 109 14.43 -11.51 24.16
N LEU A 110 13.15 -11.89 24.28
CA LEU A 110 12.00 -11.18 23.73
C LEU A 110 11.43 -10.14 24.70
N ALA A 111 10.90 -9.04 24.18
CA ALA A 111 10.33 -7.95 24.98
C ALA A 111 8.83 -8.07 25.26
N GLY A 112 8.45 -7.97 26.53
CA GLY A 112 7.05 -7.79 26.95
C GLY A 112 6.12 -8.98 26.65
N SER A 113 4.81 -8.73 26.72
CA SER A 113 3.76 -9.73 26.48
C SER A 113 3.52 -10.02 25.00
N HIS A 114 3.81 -9.07 24.11
CA HIS A 114 3.59 -9.17 22.66
C HIS A 114 4.87 -8.86 21.87
N PRO A 115 5.93 -9.70 21.99
CA PRO A 115 7.24 -9.42 21.38
C PRO A 115 7.28 -9.62 19.85
N VAL A 116 6.30 -10.30 19.28
CA VAL A 116 6.24 -10.63 17.86
C VAL A 116 4.95 -10.05 17.28
N SER A 117 5.06 -9.31 16.19
CA SER A 117 3.93 -8.74 15.47
C SER A 117 4.19 -8.78 13.97
N PHE A 118 3.13 -8.64 13.17
CA PHE A 118 3.29 -8.47 11.73
C PHE A 118 3.93 -7.12 11.42
N LEU A 119 4.92 -7.14 10.53
CA LEU A 119 5.31 -5.95 9.77
C LEU A 119 4.48 -5.88 8.48
N MET A 120 4.35 -7.01 7.79
CA MET A 120 3.50 -7.19 6.62
C MET A 120 2.87 -8.58 6.67
N GLU A 121 1.55 -8.65 6.82
CA GLU A 121 0.82 -9.91 6.90
C GLU A 121 0.69 -10.61 5.54
N ASP A 122 0.95 -9.86 4.48
CA ASP A 122 0.58 -10.15 3.10
C ASP A 122 1.79 -10.14 2.14
N GLN A 123 3.01 -10.11 2.69
CA GLN A 123 4.24 -10.05 1.92
C GLN A 123 5.23 -11.13 2.32
N THR A 124 6.04 -11.48 1.34
CA THR A 124 7.06 -12.52 1.43
C THR A 124 8.42 -11.92 1.08
N LEU A 125 9.51 -12.51 1.56
CA LEU A 125 10.87 -12.12 1.17
C LEU A 125 11.10 -12.23 -0.35
N PRO A 126 10.61 -13.28 -1.04
CA PRO A 126 10.56 -13.35 -2.51
C PRO A 126 9.81 -12.18 -3.15
N GLY A 127 8.65 -11.82 -2.59
CA GLY A 127 7.84 -10.68 -3.03
C GLY A 127 8.61 -9.37 -2.93
N ILE A 128 9.19 -9.10 -1.75
CA ILE A 128 10.02 -7.91 -1.49
C ILE A 128 11.23 -7.85 -2.45
N ALA A 129 11.93 -8.97 -2.63
CA ALA A 129 13.08 -9.02 -3.52
C ALA A 129 12.69 -8.83 -5.00
N GLY A 130 11.53 -9.35 -5.40
CA GLY A 130 10.94 -9.14 -6.73
C GLY A 130 10.59 -7.67 -6.95
N GLU A 131 9.90 -7.05 -6.00
CA GLU A 131 9.51 -5.63 -6.05
C GLU A 131 10.73 -4.72 -6.11
N TYR A 132 11.78 -5.01 -5.33
CA TYR A 132 13.04 -4.28 -5.39
C TYR A 132 13.66 -4.31 -6.80
N ARG A 133 13.68 -5.50 -7.44
CA ARG A 133 14.20 -5.65 -8.81
C ARG A 133 13.33 -4.91 -9.81
N LEU A 134 12.01 -5.00 -9.69
CA LEU A 134 11.06 -4.30 -10.55
C LEU A 134 11.32 -2.78 -10.55
N ARG A 135 11.35 -2.17 -9.36
CA ARG A 135 11.60 -0.73 -9.21
C ARG A 135 12.99 -0.30 -9.69
N SER A 136 13.99 -1.14 -9.45
CA SER A 136 15.36 -0.90 -9.94
C SER A 136 15.43 -0.94 -11.46
N ASP A 137 14.77 -1.91 -12.09
CA ASP A 137 14.68 -2.05 -13.55
C ASP A 137 13.96 -0.86 -14.19
N GLU A 138 12.88 -0.36 -13.56
CA GLU A 138 12.13 0.81 -14.03
C GLU A 138 13.00 2.06 -14.06
N ILE A 139 13.71 2.36 -12.97
CA ILE A 139 14.67 3.46 -12.90
C ILE A 139 15.76 3.32 -13.96
N ALA A 140 16.29 2.11 -14.15
CA ALA A 140 17.28 1.84 -15.18
C ALA A 140 16.73 2.07 -16.61
N ALA A 141 15.49 1.66 -16.86
CA ALA A 141 14.81 1.86 -18.14
C ALA A 141 14.59 3.35 -18.43
N ILE A 142 14.16 4.13 -17.44
CA ILE A 142 13.99 5.60 -17.60
C ILE A 142 15.33 6.25 -17.88
N ARG A 143 16.39 5.91 -17.12
CA ARG A 143 17.76 6.39 -17.39
C ARG A 143 18.23 6.07 -18.80
N LYS A 144 17.90 4.88 -19.32
CA LYS A 144 18.22 4.49 -20.70
C LYS A 144 17.46 5.35 -21.72
N LYS A 145 16.18 5.66 -21.47
CA LYS A 145 15.39 6.58 -22.32
C LYS A 145 15.96 7.99 -22.30
N ILE A 146 16.30 8.53 -21.13
CA ILE A 146 16.92 9.86 -20.97
C ILE A 146 18.22 9.95 -21.79
N LYS A 147 19.09 8.94 -21.73
CA LYS A 147 20.34 8.92 -22.50
C LYS A 147 20.15 8.99 -24.01
N LYS A 148 19.04 8.47 -24.52
CA LYS A 148 18.67 8.50 -25.95
C LYS A 148 17.91 9.75 -26.36
N THR A 149 17.42 10.52 -25.40
CA THR A 149 16.62 11.71 -25.63
C THR A 149 17.53 12.93 -25.71
N LYS A 150 17.32 13.80 -26.70
CA LYS A 150 18.11 15.03 -26.87
C LYS A 150 18.01 15.89 -25.60
N LYS A 151 19.16 16.21 -24.99
CA LYS A 151 19.23 17.04 -23.78
C LYS A 151 18.55 18.40 -23.99
N ALA A 152 18.01 18.95 -22.90
CA ALA A 152 17.31 20.24 -22.88
C ALA A 152 16.07 20.33 -23.78
N THR A 153 15.53 19.20 -24.25
CA THR A 153 14.18 19.16 -24.83
C THR A 153 13.13 19.00 -23.74
N GLN A 154 11.89 19.39 -24.03
CA GLN A 154 10.76 19.21 -23.12
C GLN A 154 10.58 17.73 -22.71
N GLU A 155 10.73 16.81 -23.67
CA GLU A 155 10.69 15.36 -23.41
C GLU A 155 11.81 14.92 -22.48
N TRP A 156 13.02 15.47 -22.63
CA TRP A 156 14.13 15.17 -21.72
C TRP A 156 13.82 15.63 -20.29
N PHE A 157 13.29 16.84 -20.11
CA PHE A 157 12.86 17.34 -18.80
C PHE A 157 11.72 16.50 -18.21
N ARG A 158 10.75 16.09 -19.03
CA ARG A 158 9.67 15.18 -18.61
C ARG A 158 10.20 13.85 -18.10
N LEU A 159 11.14 13.23 -18.83
CA LEU A 159 11.75 11.96 -18.43
C LEU A 159 12.62 12.11 -17.16
N GLN A 160 13.33 13.23 -17.00
CA GLN A 160 14.10 13.51 -15.78
C GLN A 160 13.22 13.68 -14.55
N ARG A 161 12.10 14.40 -14.67
CA ARG A 161 11.10 14.52 -13.60
C ARG A 161 10.49 13.17 -13.24
N HIS A 162 10.13 12.38 -14.26
CA HIS A 162 9.64 11.01 -14.06
C HIS A 162 10.68 10.11 -13.37
N LEU A 163 11.98 10.26 -13.69
CA LEU A 163 13.05 9.54 -13.01
C LEU A 163 13.10 9.90 -11.52
N LEU A 164 13.05 11.19 -11.18
CA LEU A 164 13.09 11.65 -9.80
C LEU A 164 11.89 11.14 -9.00
N ASP A 165 10.67 11.21 -9.54
CA ASP A 165 9.48 10.63 -8.91
C ASP A 165 9.68 9.13 -8.59
N ARG A 166 10.09 8.33 -9.59
CA ARG A 166 10.31 6.89 -9.38
C ARG A 166 11.42 6.59 -8.38
N MET A 167 12.48 7.40 -8.35
CA MET A 167 13.54 7.26 -7.36
C MET A 167 13.05 7.61 -5.94
N GLU A 168 12.25 8.67 -5.79
CA GLU A 168 11.71 9.13 -4.51
C GLU A 168 10.72 8.12 -3.91
N ARG A 169 9.79 7.61 -4.73
CA ARG A 169 8.89 6.52 -4.31
C ARG A 169 9.64 5.26 -3.92
N PHE A 170 10.71 4.92 -4.65
CA PHE A 170 11.53 3.77 -4.28
C PHE A 170 12.30 4.01 -2.98
N ARG A 171 12.79 5.23 -2.73
CA ARG A 171 13.39 5.60 -1.44
C ARG A 171 12.39 5.43 -0.29
N LEU A 172 11.18 5.97 -0.43
CA LEU A 172 10.12 5.86 0.58
C LEU A 172 9.73 4.40 0.85
N TRP A 173 9.56 3.60 -0.21
CA TRP A 173 9.31 2.16 -0.09
C TRP A 173 10.43 1.44 0.66
N LEU A 174 11.70 1.78 0.39
CA LEU A 174 12.84 1.22 1.12
C LEU A 174 12.81 1.60 2.61
N GLU A 175 12.41 2.83 2.94
CA GLU A 175 12.29 3.29 4.32
C GLU A 175 11.14 2.61 5.06
N ALA A 176 9.98 2.47 4.43
CA ALA A 176 8.83 1.76 4.98
C ALA A 176 9.18 0.31 5.38
N LEU A 177 10.11 -0.32 4.63
CA LEU A 177 10.61 -1.67 4.88
C LEU A 177 11.90 -1.72 5.70
N SER A 178 12.36 -0.58 6.21
CA SER A 178 13.58 -0.44 7.03
C SER A 178 14.90 -0.79 6.34
N PHE A 179 14.96 -0.66 5.02
CA PHE A 179 16.19 -0.78 4.23
C PHE A 179 16.99 0.54 4.24
N GLU A 180 17.46 0.94 5.41
CA GLU A 180 18.07 2.26 5.65
C GLU A 180 19.28 2.55 4.74
N LYS A 181 20.16 1.58 4.53
CA LYS A 181 21.37 1.78 3.70
C LYS A 181 21.01 1.96 2.22
N PRO A 182 20.22 1.06 1.60
CA PRO A 182 19.66 1.31 0.27
C PRO A 182 18.91 2.64 0.15
N ALA A 183 18.08 3.01 1.13
CA ALA A 183 17.34 4.27 1.13
C ALA A 183 18.28 5.49 1.14
N ARG A 184 19.29 5.52 2.01
CA ARG A 184 20.30 6.59 2.03
C ARG A 184 21.08 6.70 0.72
N LYS A 185 21.42 5.56 0.10
CA LYS A 185 22.05 5.56 -1.23
C LYS A 185 21.12 6.17 -2.27
N MET A 186 19.84 5.78 -2.26
CA MET A 186 18.84 6.35 -3.16
C MET A 186 18.71 7.86 -2.96
N ALA A 187 18.62 8.34 -1.72
CA ALA A 187 18.58 9.76 -1.40
C ALA A 187 19.79 10.53 -1.96
N ALA A 188 20.99 9.97 -1.82
CA ALA A 188 22.20 10.57 -2.39
C ALA A 188 22.17 10.60 -3.93
N ASP A 189 21.61 9.58 -4.57
CA ASP A 189 21.45 9.55 -6.03
C ASP A 189 20.35 10.52 -6.51
N ILE A 190 19.25 10.68 -5.76
CA ILE A 190 18.21 11.70 -6.00
C ILE A 190 18.82 13.08 -5.93
N ALA A 191 19.62 13.39 -4.90
CA ALA A 191 20.29 14.68 -4.77
C ALA A 191 21.21 14.99 -5.97
N LYS A 192 21.89 13.98 -6.53
CA LYS A 192 22.71 14.15 -7.75
C LYS A 192 21.87 14.42 -8.98
N GLU A 193 20.79 13.67 -9.19
CA GLU A 193 19.90 13.86 -10.33
C GLU A 193 19.17 15.21 -10.23
N THR A 194 18.77 15.61 -9.02
CA THR A 194 18.11 16.90 -8.75
C THR A 194 19.00 18.08 -9.14
N LYS A 195 20.31 18.03 -8.84
CA LYS A 195 21.25 19.10 -9.26
C LYS A 195 21.33 19.31 -10.77
N ARG A 196 20.85 18.36 -11.58
CA ARG A 196 20.82 18.47 -13.05
C ARG A 196 19.59 19.22 -13.56
N LEU A 197 18.56 19.38 -12.73
CA LEU A 197 17.40 20.23 -12.99
C LEU A 197 17.64 21.57 -12.29
N LYS A 198 17.97 22.60 -13.06
CA LYS A 198 17.92 23.99 -12.58
C LYS A 198 16.47 24.45 -12.68
N ASP A 199 15.92 25.04 -11.63
CA ASP A 199 14.51 25.46 -11.49
C ASP A 199 13.49 24.37 -11.81
N ASP A 200 13.12 23.63 -10.79
CA ASP A 200 11.98 22.73 -10.85
C ASP A 200 10.91 23.25 -9.90
N GLY A 201 9.97 24.06 -10.39
CA GLY A 201 8.87 24.62 -9.59
C GLY A 201 8.05 23.55 -8.85
N TYR A 202 8.05 22.30 -9.35
CA TYR A 202 7.48 21.15 -8.65
C TYR A 202 8.22 20.79 -7.36
N ARG A 203 9.54 21.00 -7.33
CA ARG A 203 10.35 20.78 -6.12
C ARG A 203 10.05 21.85 -5.09
N GLU A 204 9.92 23.10 -5.51
CA GLU A 204 9.58 24.21 -4.61
C GLU A 204 8.19 24.02 -4.02
N ARG A 205 7.20 23.61 -4.83
CA ARG A 205 5.87 23.21 -4.37
C ARG A 205 5.94 22.09 -3.33
N ALA A 206 6.65 21.00 -3.64
CA ALA A 206 6.80 19.87 -2.73
C ALA A 206 7.49 20.26 -1.41
N GLN A 207 8.55 21.07 -1.49
CA GLN A 207 9.29 21.53 -0.32
C GLN A 207 8.45 22.46 0.54
N SER A 208 7.71 23.39 -0.07
CA SER A 208 6.77 24.28 0.62
C SER A 208 5.72 23.48 1.40
N ALA A 209 5.14 22.45 0.79
CA ALA A 209 4.16 21.59 1.44
C ALA A 209 4.75 20.79 2.62
N LEU A 210 6.02 20.37 2.53
CA LEU A 210 6.73 19.70 3.63
C LEU A 210 7.12 20.67 4.76
N GLU A 211 7.45 21.91 4.42
CA GLU A 211 7.80 22.98 5.36
C GLU A 211 6.59 23.52 6.11
N SER A 212 5.37 23.39 5.56
CA SER A 212 4.14 23.81 6.20
C SER A 212 3.69 22.89 7.35
N ILE A 213 4.45 21.85 7.71
CA ILE A 213 4.07 20.90 8.77
C ILE A 213 4.23 21.52 10.17
N HIS A 214 3.12 21.72 10.87
CA HIS A 214 3.11 22.32 12.21
C HIS A 214 1.96 21.80 13.11
N PRO A 215 2.09 21.89 14.44
CA PRO A 215 0.94 21.71 15.33
C PRO A 215 -0.04 22.88 15.19
N ILE A 216 -1.34 22.60 15.32
CA ILE A 216 -2.39 23.61 15.33
C ILE A 216 -3.22 23.49 16.62
N PRO A 217 -3.98 24.53 17.02
CA PRO A 217 -4.97 24.40 18.08
C PRO A 217 -6.00 23.31 17.75
N VAL A 218 -6.45 22.57 18.76
CA VAL A 218 -7.58 21.64 18.60
C VAL A 218 -8.86 22.46 18.46
N PRO A 219 -9.79 22.11 17.54
CA PRO A 219 -11.10 22.74 17.49
C PRO A 219 -11.80 22.70 18.86
N GLU A 220 -12.34 23.83 19.32
CA GLU A 220 -12.91 23.97 20.67
C GLU A 220 -14.06 22.98 20.91
N ASP A 221 -14.94 22.82 19.92
CA ASP A 221 -16.06 21.89 19.92
C ASP A 221 -15.62 20.41 19.95
N LEU A 222 -14.50 20.06 19.31
CA LEU A 222 -13.90 18.73 19.45
C LEU A 222 -13.40 18.50 20.88
N ASP A 223 -12.71 19.48 21.46
CA ASP A 223 -12.16 19.40 22.82
C ASP A 223 -13.27 19.28 23.87
N GLU A 224 -14.34 20.06 23.75
CA GLU A 224 -15.54 19.97 24.59
C GLU A 224 -16.19 18.59 24.48
N THR A 225 -16.43 18.14 23.24
CA THR A 225 -17.03 16.82 22.97
C THR A 225 -16.14 15.70 23.51
N ALA A 226 -14.82 15.83 23.39
CA ALA A 226 -13.88 14.81 23.85
C ALA A 226 -13.84 14.66 25.37
N ARG A 227 -13.94 15.78 26.10
CA ARG A 227 -14.08 15.81 27.57
C ARG A 227 -15.36 15.10 28.00
N GLU A 228 -16.48 15.35 27.32
CA GLU A 228 -17.76 14.75 27.66
C GLU A 228 -17.84 13.25 27.34
N ILE A 229 -17.35 12.83 26.16
CA ILE A 229 -17.48 11.44 25.71
C ILE A 229 -16.47 10.52 26.40
N SER A 230 -15.23 10.98 26.53
CA SER A 230 -14.09 10.12 26.83
C SER A 230 -13.11 10.69 27.85
N GLY A 231 -13.28 11.93 28.31
CA GLY A 231 -12.33 12.60 29.20
C GLY A 231 -10.91 12.70 28.63
N THR A 232 -10.77 12.65 27.30
CA THR A 232 -9.47 12.53 26.63
C THR A 232 -9.11 13.87 26.00
N GLU A 233 -7.86 14.31 26.18
CA GLU A 233 -7.32 15.48 25.48
C GLU A 233 -6.99 15.13 24.03
N TYR A 234 -7.13 16.08 23.11
CA TYR A 234 -6.75 15.88 21.71
C TYR A 234 -5.46 16.63 21.35
N LYS A 235 -4.87 16.21 20.25
CA LYS A 235 -3.78 16.91 19.57
C LYS A 235 -4.14 17.05 18.09
N ALA A 236 -3.70 18.16 17.51
CA ALA A 236 -3.93 18.48 16.12
C ALA A 236 -2.63 18.88 15.43
N PHE A 237 -2.39 18.32 14.26
CA PHE A 237 -1.27 18.66 13.40
C PHE A 237 -1.76 18.84 11.96
N GLU A 238 -1.10 19.72 11.22
CA GLU A 238 -1.49 20.05 9.87
C GLU A 238 -0.26 20.23 8.96
N SER A 239 -0.44 19.88 7.70
CA SER A 239 0.38 20.27 6.56
C SER A 239 -0.48 21.04 5.55
N GLN A 240 0.07 21.38 4.39
CA GLN A 240 -0.65 22.18 3.39
C GLN A 240 -1.99 21.54 3.00
N HIS A 241 -2.03 20.22 2.88
CA HIS A 241 -3.18 19.50 2.35
C HIS A 241 -3.85 18.53 3.35
N VAL A 242 -3.15 18.15 4.42
CA VAL A 242 -3.59 17.09 5.34
C VAL A 242 -3.68 17.60 6.79
N ARG A 243 -4.78 17.27 7.46
CA ARG A 243 -4.98 17.53 8.90
C ARG A 243 -5.15 16.21 9.66
N LEU A 244 -4.49 16.11 10.81
CA LEU A 244 -4.58 14.97 11.74
C LEU A 244 -5.18 15.44 13.06
N LEU A 245 -6.23 14.77 13.53
CA LEU A 245 -6.87 14.98 14.82
C LEU A 245 -6.86 13.66 15.59
N PHE A 246 -6.24 13.62 16.78
CA PHE A 246 -6.08 12.36 17.51
C PHE A 246 -5.99 12.55 19.04
N PRO A 247 -6.41 11.56 19.84
CA PRO A 247 -6.24 11.52 21.28
C PRO A 247 -4.78 11.68 21.73
N ALA A 248 -4.55 12.44 22.80
CA ALA A 248 -3.27 12.53 23.47
C ALA A 248 -2.83 11.13 23.94
N GLY A 249 -1.66 10.68 23.46
CA GLY A 249 -1.14 9.34 23.73
C GLY A 249 -1.40 8.32 22.61
N ALA A 250 -2.27 8.62 21.63
CA ALA A 250 -2.44 7.74 20.46
C ALA A 250 -1.19 7.68 19.57
N MET A 251 -0.50 8.82 19.43
CA MET A 251 0.78 8.90 18.72
C MET A 251 1.67 10.03 19.26
N GLU A 252 2.98 9.83 19.12
CA GLU A 252 3.98 10.85 19.43
C GLU A 252 4.01 11.96 18.35
N PRO A 253 4.37 13.22 18.71
CA PRO A 253 4.47 14.32 17.75
C PRO A 253 5.37 14.03 16.53
N GLY A 254 6.46 13.28 16.74
CA GLY A 254 7.35 12.86 15.65
C GLY A 254 6.66 11.92 14.65
N THR A 255 5.75 11.07 15.12
CA THR A 255 4.94 10.18 14.28
C THR A 255 3.91 10.99 13.49
N ALA A 256 3.19 11.92 14.14
CA ALA A 256 2.24 12.81 13.47
C ALA A 256 2.91 13.60 12.32
N LYS A 257 4.08 14.19 12.59
CA LYS A 257 4.87 14.88 11.55
C LYS A 257 5.31 13.94 10.42
N SER A 258 5.65 12.69 10.73
CA SER A 258 6.05 11.71 9.71
C SER A 258 4.87 11.27 8.84
N LEU A 259 3.66 11.16 9.42
CA LEU A 259 2.42 10.88 8.69
C LEU A 259 2.04 12.03 7.75
N LEU A 260 2.15 13.27 8.21
CA LEU A 260 1.94 14.44 7.34
C LEU A 260 2.95 14.48 6.19
N LYS A 261 4.23 14.20 6.45
CA LYS A 261 5.23 14.06 5.38
C LYS A 261 4.86 12.96 4.38
N LEU A 262 4.36 11.82 4.85
CA LEU A 262 3.89 10.75 3.97
C LEU A 262 2.73 11.26 3.10
N GLY A 263 1.75 11.92 3.69
CA GLY A 263 0.60 12.48 2.96
C GLY A 263 1.02 13.46 1.86
N GLU A 264 1.88 14.42 2.18
CA GLU A 264 2.38 15.39 1.20
C GLU A 264 3.19 14.73 0.07
N ASN A 265 4.01 13.73 0.39
CA ASN A 265 4.73 12.97 -0.64
C ASN A 265 3.79 12.18 -1.55
N ILE A 266 2.69 11.64 -1.00
CA ILE A 266 1.68 10.92 -1.78
C ILE A 266 0.99 11.87 -2.77
N ILE A 267 0.55 13.03 -2.28
CA ILE A 267 -0.17 14.03 -3.08
C ILE A 267 0.73 14.56 -4.20
N GLU A 268 1.96 14.97 -3.87
CA GLU A 268 2.90 15.47 -4.87
C GLU A 268 3.30 14.39 -5.89
N GLY A 269 3.56 13.16 -5.43
CA GLY A 269 3.87 12.07 -6.35
C GLY A 269 2.68 11.76 -7.27
N PHE A 270 1.44 11.87 -6.78
CA PHE A 270 0.24 11.72 -7.59
C PHE A 270 0.14 12.82 -8.66
N ARG A 271 0.35 14.10 -8.29
CA ARG A 271 0.44 15.22 -9.25
C ARG A 271 1.47 14.94 -10.35
N ARG A 272 2.67 14.49 -9.97
CA ARG A 272 3.76 14.19 -10.91
C ARG A 272 3.49 13.04 -11.87
N GLU A 273 2.58 12.13 -11.51
CA GLU A 273 2.23 10.98 -12.33
C GLU A 273 1.03 11.23 -13.23
N PHE A 274 0.00 11.90 -12.70
CA PHE A 274 -1.31 11.98 -13.34
C PHE A 274 -1.73 13.38 -13.78
N CYS A 275 -1.05 14.44 -13.33
CA CYS A 275 -1.39 15.84 -13.66
C CYS A 275 -0.25 16.51 -14.45
N ASP A 276 0.89 16.74 -13.78
CA ASP A 276 2.01 17.54 -14.28
C ASP A 276 2.53 17.11 -15.68
N PRO A 277 2.64 15.80 -16.02
CA PRO A 277 3.10 15.39 -17.34
C PRO A 277 2.15 15.78 -18.49
N TYR A 278 0.91 16.13 -18.15
CA TYR A 278 -0.18 16.37 -19.09
C TYR A 278 -0.82 17.74 -18.90
N ALA A 279 -0.22 18.62 -18.09
CA ALA A 279 -0.74 19.96 -17.83
C ALA A 279 -1.02 20.72 -19.14
N PRO A 280 -2.09 21.55 -19.20
CA PRO A 280 -2.42 22.33 -20.38
C PRO A 280 -1.24 23.15 -20.86
N GLN A 281 -0.91 23.00 -22.14
CA GLN A 281 -0.02 23.91 -22.85
C GLN A 281 -0.89 24.89 -23.62
N ARG A 282 -0.31 26.00 -24.08
CA ARG A 282 -1.05 27.10 -24.73
C ARG A 282 -2.01 26.66 -25.85
N ASP A 283 -1.74 25.51 -26.49
CA ASP A 283 -2.48 25.01 -27.65
C ASP A 283 -2.96 23.53 -27.51
N ASP A 284 -3.08 22.97 -26.29
CA ASP A 284 -3.51 21.56 -26.07
C ASP A 284 -4.58 21.44 -24.97
N ASP A 285 -5.56 20.55 -25.19
CA ASP A 285 -6.51 20.05 -24.18
C ASP A 285 -5.76 19.21 -23.14
N GLY A 286 -5.04 19.90 -22.24
CA GLY A 286 -4.32 19.27 -21.15
C GLY A 286 -5.23 18.77 -20.04
N ILE A 287 -4.61 18.13 -19.06
CA ILE A 287 -5.25 17.65 -17.85
C ILE A 287 -4.91 18.65 -16.76
N GLU A 288 -5.90 19.44 -16.32
CA GLU A 288 -5.75 20.36 -15.20
C GLU A 288 -5.44 19.61 -13.90
N ASP A 289 -4.63 20.24 -13.04
CA ASP A 289 -4.42 19.78 -11.67
C ASP A 289 -5.63 20.21 -10.84
N GLU A 290 -6.45 19.24 -10.45
CA GLU A 290 -7.68 19.49 -9.70
C GLU A 290 -7.44 19.50 -8.19
N ILE A 291 -6.23 19.16 -7.75
CA ILE A 291 -5.90 18.99 -6.34
C ILE A 291 -5.87 20.36 -5.67
N PRO A 292 -6.71 20.61 -4.63
CA PRO A 292 -6.76 21.89 -3.95
C PRO A 292 -5.40 22.30 -3.37
N ASP A 293 -5.16 23.60 -3.25
CA ASP A 293 -3.93 24.14 -2.64
C ASP A 293 -3.96 24.14 -1.10
N GLY A 294 -5.14 24.00 -0.50
CA GLY A 294 -5.33 23.96 0.96
C GLY A 294 -5.74 22.59 1.48
N VAL A 295 -6.01 22.53 2.79
CA VAL A 295 -6.41 21.29 3.46
C VAL A 295 -7.69 20.73 2.86
N PHE A 296 -7.61 19.49 2.38
CA PHE A 296 -8.79 18.76 1.88
C PHE A 296 -8.97 17.40 2.54
N ALA A 297 -7.90 16.78 3.04
CA ALA A 297 -7.94 15.46 3.67
C ALA A 297 -7.77 15.59 5.20
N VAL A 298 -8.79 15.17 5.94
CA VAL A 298 -8.80 15.22 7.40
C VAL A 298 -8.88 13.79 7.94
N PHE A 299 -7.94 13.41 8.80
CA PHE A 299 -7.94 12.14 9.50
C PHE A 299 -8.26 12.37 10.97
N LEU A 300 -9.40 11.84 11.42
CA LEU A 300 -9.84 11.89 12.81
C LEU A 300 -9.82 10.49 13.41
N TRP A 301 -8.99 10.31 14.42
CA TRP A 301 -8.97 9.10 15.24
C TRP A 301 -9.71 9.33 16.55
N VAL A 302 -10.43 8.31 17.01
CA VAL A 302 -11.13 8.34 18.30
C VAL A 302 -10.78 7.11 19.14
N PRO A 303 -10.97 7.14 20.47
CA PRO A 303 -10.64 6.03 21.36
C PRO A 303 -11.27 4.70 20.92
N ASP A 304 -10.62 3.58 21.29
CA ASP A 304 -11.10 2.22 21.00
C ASP A 304 -12.32 1.86 21.87
N SER A 305 -13.46 2.46 21.52
CA SER A 305 -14.74 2.25 22.18
C SER A 305 -15.84 2.42 21.16
N ALA A 306 -16.72 1.43 21.04
CA ALA A 306 -17.89 1.54 20.15
C ALA A 306 -18.77 2.73 20.53
N LYS A 307 -18.93 3.00 21.83
CA LYS A 307 -19.68 4.16 22.33
C LYS A 307 -19.00 5.47 21.95
N ALA A 308 -17.69 5.58 22.11
CA ALA A 308 -16.96 6.77 21.69
C ALA A 308 -17.08 6.96 20.16
N TYR A 309 -16.81 5.89 19.40
CA TYR A 309 -16.89 5.90 17.95
C TYR A 309 -18.26 6.33 17.43
N GLU A 310 -19.34 5.89 18.08
CA GLU A 310 -20.68 6.35 17.72
C GLU A 310 -20.88 7.83 18.05
N ARG A 311 -20.56 8.24 19.28
CA ARG A 311 -20.85 9.58 19.81
C ARG A 311 -20.04 10.69 19.18
N TYR A 312 -18.75 10.51 18.90
CA TYR A 312 -17.98 11.55 18.20
C TYR A 312 -18.54 11.81 16.79
N TYR A 313 -19.10 10.79 16.14
CA TYR A 313 -19.72 10.95 14.83
C TYR A 313 -21.05 11.69 14.89
N THR A 314 -21.86 11.48 15.93
CA THR A 314 -23.14 12.16 16.09
C THR A 314 -22.99 13.54 16.72
N ASP A 315 -22.27 13.62 17.83
CA ASP A 315 -22.26 14.77 18.74
C ASP A 315 -21.30 15.86 18.21
N TYR A 316 -20.11 15.48 17.74
CA TYR A 316 -19.14 16.43 17.15
C TYR A 316 -19.34 16.61 15.64
N LEU A 317 -19.34 15.51 14.87
CA LEU A 317 -19.41 15.61 13.41
C LEU A 317 -20.83 15.91 12.88
N GLY A 318 -21.87 15.82 13.71
CA GLY A 318 -23.27 16.03 13.30
C GLY A 318 -23.82 14.97 12.34
N GLY A 319 -23.14 13.82 12.23
CA GLY A 319 -23.50 12.74 11.32
C GLY A 319 -24.62 11.85 11.86
N SER A 320 -25.22 11.06 10.97
CA SER A 320 -26.17 10.00 11.33
C SER A 320 -25.68 8.64 10.86
N TRP A 321 -25.76 7.64 11.73
CA TRP A 321 -25.44 6.24 11.41
C TRP A 321 -26.59 5.51 10.68
N GLY A 322 -27.73 6.18 10.47
CA GLY A 322 -28.96 5.55 10.01
C GLY A 322 -29.58 4.62 11.06
N THR A 323 -30.47 3.73 10.62
CA THR A 323 -31.24 2.83 11.49
C THR A 323 -31.02 1.36 11.16
N GLY A 324 -31.37 0.47 12.11
CA GLY A 324 -31.37 -0.98 11.92
C GLY A 324 -30.01 -1.61 11.59
N GLU A 325 -30.01 -2.58 10.68
CA GLU A 325 -28.82 -3.35 10.29
C GLU A 325 -27.74 -2.50 9.60
N ARG A 326 -28.12 -1.39 8.96
CA ARG A 326 -27.16 -0.46 8.36
C ARG A 326 -26.26 0.17 9.43
N LYS A 327 -26.86 0.70 10.50
CA LYS A 327 -26.13 1.24 11.66
C LYS A 327 -25.20 0.20 12.27
N LYS A 328 -25.71 -1.02 12.50
CA LYS A 328 -24.94 -2.13 13.07
C LYS A 328 -23.71 -2.48 12.22
N ARG A 329 -23.86 -2.54 10.89
CA ARG A 329 -22.75 -2.79 9.96
C ARG A 329 -21.70 -1.67 10.02
N HIS A 330 -22.11 -0.41 10.05
CA HIS A 330 -21.19 0.72 10.14
C HIS A 330 -20.41 0.76 11.47
N LEU A 331 -21.05 0.43 12.60
CA LEU A 331 -20.39 0.39 13.92
C LEU A 331 -19.40 -0.78 14.08
N GLN A 332 -19.54 -1.83 13.26
CA GLN A 332 -18.59 -2.93 13.17
C GLN A 332 -17.33 -2.56 12.36
N ALA A 333 -17.43 -1.58 11.46
CA ALA A 333 -16.26 -1.08 10.73
C ALA A 333 -15.27 -0.40 11.68
N ARG A 334 -13.97 -0.46 11.34
CA ARG A 334 -12.93 0.27 12.07
C ARG A 334 -12.81 1.73 11.66
N GLY A 335 -13.28 2.07 10.48
CA GLY A 335 -13.29 3.44 9.99
C GLY A 335 -14.27 3.63 8.85
N THR A 336 -14.51 4.88 8.50
CA THR A 336 -15.35 5.31 7.39
C THR A 336 -14.82 6.60 6.80
N SER A 337 -15.03 6.79 5.51
CA SER A 337 -14.74 8.06 4.84
C SER A 337 -16.05 8.78 4.50
N VAL A 338 -16.12 10.08 4.77
CA VAL A 338 -17.30 10.92 4.55
C VAL A 338 -16.87 12.21 3.88
N ARG A 339 -17.73 12.77 3.02
CA ARG A 339 -17.47 14.03 2.32
C ARG A 339 -18.37 15.14 2.82
N GLY A 340 -17.83 16.34 2.93
CA GLY A 340 -18.55 17.55 3.31
C GLY A 340 -19.13 17.55 4.72
N LEU A 341 -18.77 16.57 5.57
CA LEU A 341 -19.27 16.48 6.93
C LEU A 341 -18.48 17.43 7.84
N HIS A 342 -19.18 18.23 8.64
CA HIS A 342 -18.56 19.20 9.55
C HIS A 342 -17.62 20.18 8.82
N GLY A 343 -17.97 20.57 7.58
CA GLY A 343 -17.15 21.47 6.76
C GLY A 343 -15.85 20.85 6.21
N PHE A 344 -15.55 19.59 6.51
CA PHE A 344 -14.38 18.90 5.97
C PHE A 344 -14.64 18.38 4.55
N PRO A 345 -13.79 18.69 3.55
CA PRO A 345 -13.97 18.19 2.20
C PRO A 345 -13.96 16.67 2.13
N TYR A 346 -12.93 16.04 2.70
CA TYR A 346 -12.79 14.60 2.86
C TYR A 346 -12.37 14.28 4.30
N LEU A 347 -13.24 13.58 5.02
CA LEU A 347 -13.02 13.14 6.39
C LEU A 347 -12.86 11.63 6.44
N HIS A 348 -11.73 11.18 6.97
CA HIS A 348 -11.44 9.78 7.29
C HIS A 348 -11.54 9.59 8.81
N TYR A 349 -12.63 8.97 9.24
CA TYR A 349 -12.99 8.79 10.64
C TYR A 349 -12.68 7.37 11.10
N TRP A 350 -11.82 7.21 12.11
CA TRP A 350 -11.25 5.93 12.52
C TRP A 350 -11.37 5.68 14.03
N ARG A 351 -11.79 4.47 14.39
CA ARG A 351 -11.64 3.95 15.76
C ARG A 351 -10.23 3.40 15.93
N LEU A 352 -9.53 3.84 16.96
CA LEU A 352 -8.23 3.28 17.35
C LEU A 352 -8.39 1.80 17.74
N GLY A 353 -7.31 1.02 17.63
CA GLY A 353 -7.20 -0.31 18.22
C GLY A 353 -5.77 -0.64 18.64
N GLU A 354 -5.54 -1.87 19.14
CA GLU A 354 -4.21 -2.29 19.64
C GLU A 354 -3.09 -2.26 18.58
N GLN A 355 -3.44 -2.38 17.30
CA GLN A 355 -2.51 -2.36 16.17
C GLN A 355 -3.01 -1.40 15.10
N ASN A 356 -2.92 -0.10 15.37
CA ASN A 356 -3.22 0.93 14.35
C ASN A 356 -2.12 0.98 13.30
N ASP A 357 -2.52 0.93 12.04
CA ASP A 357 -1.65 1.23 10.91
C ASP A 357 -2.00 2.61 10.35
N PHE A 358 -1.47 3.65 11.01
CA PHE A 358 -1.75 5.04 10.64
C PHE A 358 -1.25 5.35 9.22
N GLU A 359 -0.08 4.83 8.85
CA GLU A 359 0.48 5.01 7.51
C GLU A 359 -0.44 4.41 6.44
N GLY A 360 -0.95 3.20 6.65
CA GLY A 360 -1.89 2.56 5.73
C GLY A 360 -3.22 3.29 5.63
N GLN A 361 -3.74 3.82 6.75
CA GLN A 361 -4.97 4.62 6.77
C GLN A 361 -4.81 5.90 5.96
N VAL A 362 -3.69 6.61 6.14
CA VAL A 362 -3.37 7.81 5.36
C VAL A 362 -3.20 7.49 3.88
N ALA A 363 -2.39 6.49 3.54
CA ALA A 363 -2.10 6.17 2.14
C ALA A 363 -3.33 5.66 1.38
N HIS A 364 -4.14 4.81 2.01
CA HIS A 364 -5.37 4.29 1.41
C HIS A 364 -6.43 5.39 1.28
N GLY A 365 -6.65 6.17 2.34
CA GLY A 365 -7.62 7.27 2.35
C GLY A 365 -7.30 8.34 1.30
N LEU A 366 -6.03 8.77 1.21
CA LEU A 366 -5.61 9.71 0.16
C LEU A 366 -5.78 9.15 -1.24
N GLY A 367 -5.62 7.84 -1.44
CA GLY A 367 -5.90 7.23 -2.74
C GLY A 367 -7.36 7.39 -3.17
N HIS A 368 -8.32 7.30 -2.24
CA HIS A 368 -9.72 7.59 -2.51
C HIS A 368 -9.96 9.07 -2.84
N ASP A 369 -9.38 9.97 -2.05
CA ASP A 369 -9.57 11.41 -2.21
C ASP A 369 -9.00 11.88 -3.54
N LEU A 370 -7.78 11.47 -3.87
CA LEU A 370 -7.08 11.83 -5.10
C LEU A 370 -7.79 11.26 -6.34
N MET A 371 -8.29 10.02 -6.26
CA MET A 371 -9.15 9.46 -7.33
C MET A 371 -10.34 10.37 -7.57
N GLN A 372 -11.07 10.72 -6.50
CA GLN A 372 -12.27 11.52 -6.63
C GLN A 372 -11.98 12.91 -7.21
N ILE A 373 -10.94 13.57 -6.68
CA ILE A 373 -10.57 14.93 -7.05
C ILE A 373 -10.09 14.97 -8.50
N GLN A 374 -9.16 14.08 -8.89
CA GLN A 374 -8.49 14.20 -10.18
C GLN A 374 -9.26 13.56 -11.34
N PHE A 375 -10.00 12.48 -11.08
CA PHE A 375 -10.68 11.73 -12.15
C PHE A 375 -12.19 11.96 -12.18
N CYS A 376 -12.82 12.18 -11.04
CA CYS A 376 -14.28 12.29 -10.95
C CYS A 376 -14.79 13.73 -10.70
N ARG A 377 -13.97 14.77 -10.87
CA ARG A 377 -14.44 16.18 -10.83
C ARG A 377 -15.52 16.41 -11.88
N GLY A 378 -16.64 16.98 -11.47
CA GLY A 378 -17.80 17.21 -12.36
C GLY A 378 -18.76 16.02 -12.51
N ALA A 379 -18.51 14.89 -11.83
CA ALA A 379 -19.40 13.74 -11.78
C ALA A 379 -19.81 13.39 -10.33
N PRO A 380 -20.52 14.28 -9.60
CA PRO A 380 -21.00 13.99 -8.26
C PRO A 380 -21.96 12.79 -8.31
N GLY A 381 -21.63 11.72 -7.58
CA GLY A 381 -22.40 10.47 -7.58
C GLY A 381 -21.85 9.36 -8.49
N SER A 382 -20.69 9.58 -9.14
CA SER A 382 -19.96 8.51 -9.85
C SER A 382 -19.75 7.28 -8.96
N ARG A 383 -20.13 6.10 -9.46
CA ARG A 383 -20.05 4.80 -8.79
C ARG A 383 -18.87 3.95 -9.26
N GLU A 384 -17.73 4.59 -9.55
CA GLU A 384 -16.52 3.88 -9.99
C GLU A 384 -15.80 3.20 -8.81
N ASP A 385 -16.48 2.25 -8.16
CA ASP A 385 -16.02 1.59 -6.94
C ASP A 385 -14.75 0.76 -7.18
N TRP A 386 -14.62 0.16 -8.36
CA TRP A 386 -13.43 -0.61 -8.74
C TRP A 386 -12.21 0.30 -8.84
N MET A 387 -12.41 1.53 -9.35
CA MET A 387 -11.37 2.53 -9.52
C MET A 387 -11.01 3.12 -8.16
N ARG A 388 -12.02 3.43 -7.34
CA ARG A 388 -11.86 3.94 -5.98
C ARG A 388 -10.95 3.04 -5.15
N GLU A 389 -11.24 1.75 -5.14
CA GLU A 389 -10.41 0.76 -4.45
C GLU A 389 -9.07 0.59 -5.17
N GLY A 390 -9.08 0.49 -6.50
CA GLY A 390 -7.86 0.31 -7.30
C GLY A 390 -6.79 1.37 -7.03
N VAL A 391 -7.17 2.65 -6.95
CA VAL A 391 -6.25 3.77 -6.66
C VAL A 391 -5.78 3.74 -5.21
N ALA A 392 -6.63 3.37 -4.26
CA ALA A 392 -6.26 3.26 -2.84
C ALA A 392 -5.25 2.12 -2.58
N TYR A 393 -5.46 0.96 -3.20
CA TYR A 393 -4.48 -0.13 -3.20
C TYR A 393 -3.19 0.26 -3.91
N TYR A 394 -3.29 0.92 -5.07
CA TYR A 394 -2.13 1.38 -5.82
C TYR A 394 -1.26 2.31 -4.97
N THR A 395 -1.85 3.32 -4.35
CA THR A 395 -1.16 4.28 -3.49
C THR A 395 -0.49 3.56 -2.31
N SER A 396 -1.21 2.68 -1.62
CA SER A 396 -0.65 1.91 -0.51
C SER A 396 0.54 1.05 -0.94
N PHE A 397 0.48 0.37 -2.09
CA PHE A 397 1.61 -0.42 -2.59
C PHE A 397 2.78 0.42 -3.11
N GLU A 398 2.53 1.56 -3.77
CA GLU A 398 3.60 2.43 -4.28
C GLU A 398 4.47 2.99 -3.14
N TYR A 399 3.84 3.42 -2.04
CA TYR A 399 4.54 4.11 -0.96
C TYR A 399 4.91 3.20 0.21
N LEU A 400 4.08 2.21 0.55
CA LEU A 400 4.29 1.35 1.72
C LEU A 400 4.67 -0.09 1.36
N GLY A 401 4.43 -0.52 0.11
CA GLY A 401 4.63 -1.91 -0.32
C GLY A 401 3.63 -2.91 0.27
N ARG A 402 2.63 -2.43 1.00
CA ARG A 402 1.63 -3.22 1.73
C ARG A 402 0.32 -2.45 1.79
N ASN A 403 -0.76 -3.13 2.12
CA ASN A 403 -2.06 -2.50 2.36
C ASN A 403 -2.84 -3.27 3.45
N THR A 404 -3.00 -2.70 4.64
CA THR A 404 -3.78 -3.34 5.72
C THR A 404 -5.16 -2.70 5.92
N VAL A 405 -5.54 -1.76 5.06
CA VAL A 405 -6.82 -1.06 5.10
C VAL A 405 -7.71 -1.56 3.99
N THR A 406 -8.93 -1.96 4.31
CA THR A 406 -9.85 -2.55 3.34
C THR A 406 -11.24 -1.99 3.55
N CYS A 407 -11.84 -1.40 2.51
CA CYS A 407 -13.20 -0.83 2.57
C CYS A 407 -14.31 -1.88 2.61
N ILE A 408 -14.04 -3.05 2.06
CA ILE A 408 -14.80 -4.28 2.29
C ILE A 408 -13.86 -5.33 2.86
N ALA A 409 -14.39 -6.33 3.58
CA ALA A 409 -13.58 -7.38 4.17
C ALA A 409 -12.93 -8.26 3.07
N PHE A 410 -11.81 -7.80 2.51
CA PHE A 410 -10.98 -8.56 1.61
C PHE A 410 -10.29 -9.65 2.42
N LYS A 411 -10.83 -10.85 2.34
CA LYS A 411 -10.23 -12.02 2.95
C LYS A 411 -9.62 -12.78 1.82
N MET A 412 -8.40 -12.43 1.41
CA MET A 412 -7.61 -13.30 0.55
C MET A 412 -7.61 -14.67 1.23
N LYS A 413 -8.51 -15.56 0.78
CA LYS A 413 -8.61 -16.90 1.34
C LYS A 413 -7.19 -17.40 1.22
N THR A 414 -6.63 -17.78 2.38
CA THR A 414 -5.28 -18.32 2.53
C THR A 414 -4.96 -19.00 1.23
N TYR A 415 -4.04 -18.41 0.46
CA TYR A 415 -3.68 -18.89 -0.86
C TYR A 415 -3.53 -20.39 -0.71
N ASP A 416 -4.56 -21.14 -1.12
CA ASP A 416 -4.62 -22.56 -0.90
C ASP A 416 -3.62 -23.06 -1.93
N ARG A 417 -2.36 -23.09 -1.51
CA ARG A 417 -1.42 -24.03 -2.06
C ARG A 417 -2.13 -25.35 -1.88
N THR A 418 -2.70 -25.86 -2.96
CA THR A 418 -2.90 -27.29 -3.09
C THR A 418 -1.60 -27.90 -2.59
N PRO A 419 -1.59 -28.64 -1.47
CA PRO A 419 -0.38 -29.20 -0.94
C PRO A 419 0.28 -29.95 -2.09
N GLY A 420 1.45 -29.49 -2.51
CA GLY A 420 2.28 -30.31 -3.37
C GLY A 420 2.53 -31.63 -2.63
N PRO A 421 2.82 -32.73 -3.35
CA PRO A 421 3.20 -33.99 -2.72
C PRO A 421 4.22 -33.73 -1.60
N GLU A 422 4.06 -34.44 -0.48
CA GLU A 422 4.75 -34.21 0.79
C GLU A 422 6.22 -33.75 0.60
N GLY A 423 6.57 -32.62 1.25
CA GLY A 423 7.94 -32.10 1.27
C GLY A 423 8.28 -31.03 0.23
N LYS A 424 7.42 -30.75 -0.76
CA LYS A 424 7.64 -29.64 -1.71
C LYS A 424 7.12 -28.31 -1.14
N LYS A 425 8.03 -27.41 -0.74
CA LYS A 425 7.67 -26.01 -0.44
C LYS A 425 7.62 -25.22 -1.73
N THR A 426 6.48 -24.67 -2.11
CA THR A 426 6.44 -23.58 -3.09
C THR A 426 6.98 -22.30 -2.44
N VAL A 427 7.45 -21.33 -3.22
CA VAL A 427 7.87 -20.01 -2.72
C VAL A 427 6.68 -19.07 -2.86
N ALA A 428 6.30 -18.36 -1.80
CA ALA A 428 5.07 -17.56 -1.83
C ALA A 428 5.39 -16.25 -2.56
N GLU A 429 4.55 -15.88 -3.53
CA GLU A 429 4.74 -14.64 -4.30
C GLU A 429 4.22 -13.43 -3.49
N GLY A 430 4.78 -12.23 -3.74
CA GLY A 430 4.32 -11.02 -3.05
C GLY A 430 2.91 -10.60 -3.47
N ARG A 431 2.28 -9.70 -2.70
CA ARG A 431 0.84 -9.35 -2.89
C ARG A 431 0.47 -8.89 -4.29
N ARG A 432 1.33 -8.11 -4.97
CA ARG A 432 1.07 -7.67 -6.36
C ARG A 432 0.95 -8.85 -7.33
N ALA A 433 1.83 -9.84 -7.18
CA ALA A 433 1.82 -11.04 -8.01
C ALA A 433 0.58 -11.89 -7.72
N ALA A 434 0.23 -12.06 -6.43
CA ALA A 434 -0.99 -12.74 -6.00
C ALA A 434 -2.26 -12.04 -6.52
N PHE A 435 -2.31 -10.70 -6.48
CA PHE A 435 -3.42 -9.93 -7.04
C PHE A 435 -3.50 -10.11 -8.56
N ASN A 436 -2.38 -10.04 -9.29
CA ASN A 436 -2.37 -10.29 -10.72
C ASN A 436 -2.83 -11.71 -11.05
N GLU A 437 -2.44 -12.72 -10.27
CA GLU A 437 -2.83 -14.12 -10.52
C GLU A 437 -4.32 -14.33 -10.23
N LEU A 438 -4.81 -13.79 -9.12
CA LEU A 438 -6.22 -13.84 -8.78
C LEU A 438 -7.09 -13.12 -9.83
N ALA A 439 -6.66 -11.93 -10.27
CA ALA A 439 -7.34 -11.17 -11.31
C ALA A 439 -7.31 -11.90 -12.67
N LEU A 440 -6.18 -12.53 -13.05
CA LEU A 440 -6.08 -13.27 -14.30
C LEU A 440 -6.93 -14.55 -14.31
N SER A 441 -6.98 -15.25 -13.17
CA SER A 441 -7.65 -16.54 -13.04
C SER A 441 -9.16 -16.41 -12.81
N LYS A 442 -9.59 -15.43 -12.01
CA LYS A 442 -10.98 -15.30 -11.56
C LYS A 442 -11.57 -13.89 -11.75
N GLY A 443 -10.78 -12.91 -12.14
CA GLY A 443 -11.24 -11.54 -12.33
C GLY A 443 -12.25 -11.42 -13.49
N PRO A 444 -13.26 -10.55 -13.35
CA PRO A 444 -14.30 -10.37 -14.35
C PRO A 444 -13.76 -9.67 -15.60
N PRO A 445 -14.46 -9.76 -16.74
CA PRO A 445 -14.19 -8.91 -17.88
C PRO A 445 -14.45 -7.43 -17.52
N LEU A 446 -13.72 -6.52 -18.16
CA LEU A 446 -13.74 -5.09 -17.83
C LEU A 446 -15.14 -4.47 -17.82
N HIS A 447 -16.01 -4.80 -18.79
CA HIS A 447 -17.37 -4.23 -18.85
C HIS A 447 -18.23 -4.57 -17.63
N ARG A 448 -18.00 -5.73 -17.01
CA ARG A 448 -18.69 -6.13 -15.78
C ARG A 448 -18.08 -5.42 -14.58
N LEU A 449 -16.75 -5.36 -14.50
CA LEU A 449 -16.03 -4.69 -13.42
C LEU A 449 -16.45 -3.22 -13.25
N VAL A 450 -16.50 -2.48 -14.36
CA VAL A 450 -16.83 -1.04 -14.31
C VAL A 450 -18.25 -0.75 -13.84
N SER A 451 -19.13 -1.75 -13.88
CA SER A 451 -20.55 -1.60 -13.51
C SER A 451 -20.87 -2.17 -12.12
N MET A 452 -19.86 -2.66 -11.39
CA MET A 452 -20.05 -3.25 -10.06
C MET A 452 -20.07 -2.18 -8.98
N ASP A 453 -21.04 -2.27 -8.08
CA ASP A 453 -21.02 -1.55 -6.81
C ASP A 453 -20.10 -2.30 -5.82
N LEU A 454 -19.51 -1.56 -4.87
CA LEU A 454 -18.55 -2.08 -3.88
C LEU A 454 -19.15 -3.22 -3.04
N ALA A 455 -20.46 -3.17 -2.78
CA ALA A 455 -21.16 -4.21 -2.02
C ALA A 455 -21.22 -5.56 -2.75
N ASP A 456 -21.10 -5.56 -4.08
CA ASP A 456 -21.16 -6.75 -4.93
C ASP A 456 -19.77 -7.26 -5.32
N MET A 457 -18.71 -6.53 -4.96
CA MET A 457 -17.34 -6.92 -5.28
C MET A 457 -16.83 -8.02 -4.36
N GLU A 458 -16.23 -9.04 -4.97
CA GLU A 458 -15.47 -10.09 -4.30
C GLU A 458 -13.95 -9.85 -4.45
N ASP A 459 -13.15 -10.67 -3.77
CA ASP A 459 -11.68 -10.56 -3.82
C ASP A 459 -11.10 -10.51 -5.25
N PRO A 460 -11.56 -11.32 -6.23
CA PRO A 460 -11.05 -11.24 -7.59
C PRO A 460 -11.37 -9.92 -8.30
N ASP A 461 -12.51 -9.29 -7.96
CA ASP A 461 -12.93 -8.01 -8.54
C ASP A 461 -12.03 -6.89 -8.03
N LEU A 462 -11.74 -6.88 -6.72
CA LEU A 462 -10.80 -5.94 -6.11
C LEU A 462 -9.38 -6.12 -6.66
N ALA A 463 -8.92 -7.37 -6.77
CA ALA A 463 -7.61 -7.69 -7.33
C ALA A 463 -7.51 -7.21 -8.78
N LYS A 464 -8.58 -7.41 -9.55
CA LYS A 464 -8.72 -6.93 -10.92
C LYS A 464 -8.76 -5.40 -10.99
N GLY A 465 -9.49 -4.73 -10.12
CA GLY A 465 -9.58 -3.26 -10.05
C GLY A 465 -8.21 -2.62 -9.82
N TRP A 466 -7.46 -3.10 -8.83
CA TRP A 466 -6.08 -2.68 -8.62
C TRP A 466 -5.18 -3.00 -9.82
N SER A 467 -5.18 -4.26 -10.29
CA SER A 467 -4.27 -4.70 -11.36
C SER A 467 -4.51 -3.93 -12.66
N PHE A 468 -5.78 -3.62 -12.94
CA PHE A 468 -6.18 -2.83 -14.09
C PHE A 468 -5.77 -1.35 -13.93
N PHE A 469 -5.95 -0.76 -12.76
CA PHE A 469 -5.46 0.60 -12.51
C PHE A 469 -3.93 0.69 -12.62
N ASP A 470 -3.18 -0.28 -12.07
CA ASP A 470 -1.73 -0.36 -12.18
C ASP A 470 -1.26 -0.44 -13.64
N PHE A 471 -1.96 -1.21 -14.48
CA PHE A 471 -1.77 -1.22 -15.93
C PHE A 471 -1.99 0.16 -16.56
N VAL A 472 -3.12 0.83 -16.26
CA VAL A 472 -3.43 2.15 -16.80
C VAL A 472 -2.33 3.15 -16.44
N ALA A 473 -1.98 3.22 -15.15
CA ALA A 473 -0.96 4.13 -14.62
C ALA A 473 0.42 3.92 -15.24
N ARG A 474 0.81 2.65 -15.47
CA ARG A 474 2.17 2.31 -15.92
C ARG A 474 2.34 2.30 -17.44
N THR A 475 1.26 2.17 -18.21
CA THR A 475 1.38 1.89 -19.66
C THR A 475 0.66 2.88 -20.57
N LEU A 476 -0.47 3.46 -20.16
CA LEU A 476 -1.36 4.16 -21.10
C LEU A 476 -1.12 5.67 -21.19
N GLY A 477 -0.34 6.25 -20.28
CA GLY A 477 0.00 7.68 -20.29
C GLY A 477 -1.22 8.61 -20.29
N LYS A 478 -1.17 9.71 -21.06
CA LYS A 478 -2.28 10.70 -21.18
C LYS A 478 -3.61 10.04 -21.53
N LYS A 479 -3.61 9.09 -22.47
CA LYS A 479 -4.82 8.35 -22.89
C LYS A 479 -5.43 7.55 -21.74
N GLY A 480 -4.60 6.99 -20.87
CA GLY A 480 -5.05 6.30 -19.67
C GLY A 480 -5.81 7.24 -18.73
N VAL A 481 -5.24 8.42 -18.45
CA VAL A 481 -5.88 9.41 -17.56
C VAL A 481 -7.18 9.94 -18.16
N LEU A 482 -7.21 10.25 -19.45
CA LEU A 482 -8.43 10.64 -20.16
C LEU A 482 -9.51 9.56 -20.07
N TRP A 483 -9.12 8.29 -20.18
CA TRP A 483 -10.04 7.17 -20.07
C TRP A 483 -10.60 7.02 -18.65
N LEU A 484 -9.78 7.19 -17.60
CA LEU A 484 -10.25 7.19 -16.21
C LEU A 484 -11.25 8.31 -15.94
N ARG A 485 -10.97 9.53 -16.43
CA ARG A 485 -11.91 10.66 -16.37
C ARG A 485 -13.22 10.37 -17.10
N ALA A 486 -13.13 9.77 -18.30
CA ALA A 486 -14.31 9.37 -19.06
C ALA A 486 -15.14 8.30 -18.32
N ALA A 487 -14.50 7.32 -17.68
CA ALA A 487 -15.19 6.33 -16.87
C ALA A 487 -15.99 6.99 -15.73
N CYS A 488 -15.37 7.87 -14.94
CA CYS A 488 -16.06 8.64 -13.90
C CYS A 488 -17.25 9.45 -14.45
N PHE A 489 -17.02 10.19 -15.54
CA PHE A 489 -18.02 11.08 -16.14
C PHE A 489 -19.23 10.30 -16.69
N GLU A 490 -18.98 9.20 -17.39
CA GLU A 490 -20.06 8.40 -17.96
C GLU A 490 -20.84 7.62 -16.90
N ALA A 491 -20.21 7.26 -15.78
CA ALA A 491 -20.85 6.59 -14.65
C ALA A 491 -21.82 7.48 -13.86
N GLY A 492 -21.66 8.80 -13.97
CA GLY A 492 -22.61 9.77 -13.41
C GLY A 492 -23.95 9.84 -14.15
N LYS A 493 -24.12 9.12 -15.27
CA LYS A 493 -25.31 9.14 -16.13
C LYS A 493 -26.08 7.83 -16.00
N THR A 494 -27.41 7.90 -15.83
CA THR A 494 -28.25 6.80 -15.35
C THR A 494 -28.42 5.60 -16.30
N ASP A 495 -28.47 5.82 -17.62
CA ASP A 495 -28.73 4.73 -18.59
C ASP A 495 -27.55 4.54 -19.53
N GLY A 496 -27.25 3.33 -20.03
CA GLY A 496 -26.29 3.11 -21.14
C GLY A 496 -24.83 3.46 -20.87
N PHE A 497 -24.39 3.38 -19.60
CA PHE A 497 -23.02 3.68 -19.17
C PHE A 497 -21.96 2.90 -19.97
N VAL A 498 -22.10 1.58 -20.05
CA VAL A 498 -21.09 0.70 -20.67
C VAL A 498 -20.95 1.00 -22.16
N GLU A 499 -22.05 1.28 -22.86
CA GLU A 499 -22.07 1.61 -24.29
C GLU A 499 -21.37 2.95 -24.56
N ARG A 500 -21.61 3.96 -23.73
CA ARG A 500 -20.90 5.24 -23.83
C ARG A 500 -19.42 5.11 -23.49
N LEU A 501 -19.08 4.34 -22.46
CA LEU A 501 -17.68 4.09 -22.13
C LEU A 501 -16.97 3.33 -23.25
N ARG A 502 -17.63 2.37 -23.92
CA ARG A 502 -17.11 1.73 -25.15
C ARG A 502 -16.85 2.76 -26.25
N ALA A 503 -17.78 3.68 -26.50
CA ALA A 503 -17.61 4.74 -27.50
C ALA A 503 -16.42 5.66 -27.17
N ARG A 504 -16.31 6.12 -25.91
CA ARG A 504 -15.16 6.91 -25.44
C ARG A 504 -13.85 6.14 -25.54
N THR A 505 -13.86 4.83 -25.27
CA THR A 505 -12.68 3.99 -25.43
C THR A 505 -12.25 3.94 -26.90
N LYS A 506 -13.19 3.80 -27.85
CA LYS A 506 -12.86 3.86 -29.28
C LYS A 506 -12.25 5.20 -29.68
N GLU A 507 -12.86 6.29 -29.24
CA GLU A 507 -12.39 7.66 -29.51
C GLU A 507 -10.96 7.88 -28.98
N ILE A 508 -10.74 7.65 -27.67
CA ILE A 508 -9.46 7.90 -27.00
C ILE A 508 -8.33 7.05 -27.61
N PHE A 509 -8.61 5.78 -27.90
CA PHE A 509 -7.61 4.84 -28.42
C PHE A 509 -7.56 4.74 -29.95
N GLY A 510 -8.43 5.44 -30.68
CA GLY A 510 -8.47 5.44 -32.15
C GLY A 510 -8.88 4.11 -32.77
N LEU A 511 -9.79 3.38 -32.12
CA LEU A 511 -10.25 2.06 -32.56
C LEU A 511 -11.41 2.20 -33.55
N LYS A 512 -11.28 1.58 -34.73
CA LYS A 512 -12.27 1.70 -35.82
C LYS A 512 -13.54 0.89 -35.54
N GLU A 513 -13.40 -0.40 -35.21
CA GLU A 513 -14.52 -1.33 -34.96
C GLU A 513 -14.17 -2.34 -33.85
N GLY A 514 -15.17 -3.13 -33.43
CA GLY A 514 -15.00 -4.19 -32.42
C GLY A 514 -15.31 -3.78 -30.97
N ASP A 515 -15.13 -4.73 -30.05
CA ASP A 515 -15.32 -4.53 -28.61
C ASP A 515 -14.12 -3.79 -28.00
N ALA A 516 -14.27 -2.48 -27.82
CA ALA A 516 -13.21 -1.60 -27.32
C ALA A 516 -12.82 -1.91 -25.86
N LEU A 517 -13.77 -2.32 -25.02
CA LEU A 517 -13.47 -2.71 -23.64
C LEU A 517 -12.82 -4.09 -23.59
N GLY A 518 -13.25 -5.02 -24.46
CA GLY A 518 -12.55 -6.30 -24.66
C GLY A 518 -11.11 -6.12 -25.16
N TRP A 519 -10.88 -5.18 -26.09
CA TRP A 519 -9.53 -4.81 -26.52
C TRP A 519 -8.69 -4.31 -25.34
N LEU A 520 -9.21 -3.38 -24.54
CA LEU A 520 -8.48 -2.83 -23.39
C LEU A 520 -8.21 -3.91 -22.32
N ASP A 521 -9.17 -4.82 -22.08
CA ASP A 521 -8.99 -5.97 -21.20
C ASP A 521 -7.87 -6.90 -21.70
N SER A 522 -7.77 -7.12 -23.02
CA SER A 522 -6.69 -7.93 -23.60
C SER A 522 -5.30 -7.32 -23.40
N GLN A 523 -5.19 -5.98 -23.52
CA GLN A 523 -3.94 -5.26 -23.26
C GLN A 523 -3.53 -5.39 -21.79
N TRP A 524 -4.49 -5.24 -20.88
CA TRP A 524 -4.25 -5.50 -19.46
C TRP A 524 -3.81 -6.95 -19.20
N ARG A 525 -4.44 -7.97 -19.81
CA ARG A 525 -4.03 -9.38 -19.63
C ARG A 525 -2.58 -9.61 -20.04
N ALA A 526 -2.15 -9.00 -21.16
CA ALA A 526 -0.77 -9.07 -21.61
C ALA A 526 0.18 -8.41 -20.60
N TYR A 527 -0.19 -7.23 -20.09
CA TYR A 527 0.54 -6.55 -19.01
C TYR A 527 0.66 -7.43 -17.76
N ALA A 528 -0.46 -7.90 -17.21
CA ALA A 528 -0.50 -8.69 -15.97
C ALA A 528 0.39 -9.94 -16.08
N LYS A 529 0.30 -10.70 -17.18
CA LYS A 529 1.15 -11.88 -17.43
C LYS A 529 2.64 -11.52 -17.52
N SER A 530 2.98 -10.41 -18.18
CA SER A 530 4.39 -9.98 -18.32
C SER A 530 4.99 -9.44 -17.02
N SER A 531 4.16 -8.82 -16.18
CA SER A 531 4.57 -8.24 -14.89
C SER A 531 4.86 -9.30 -13.82
N GLN A 532 4.29 -10.51 -13.95
CA GLN A 532 4.55 -11.66 -13.07
C GLN A 532 5.86 -12.41 -13.38
N ASN A 533 6.32 -12.38 -14.64
CA ASN A 533 7.36 -13.29 -15.15
C ASN A 533 8.83 -12.90 -14.85
N LYS A 534 9.12 -12.13 -13.79
CA LYS A 534 10.50 -11.78 -13.41
C LYS A 534 11.07 -12.58 -12.21
N GLY A 535 10.44 -13.70 -11.87
CA GLY A 535 10.87 -14.61 -10.80
C GLY A 535 12.03 -15.55 -11.17
N GLU A 536 12.21 -15.86 -12.45
CA GLU A 536 13.33 -16.71 -12.89
C GLU A 536 14.34 -15.90 -13.69
N ALA A 537 15.50 -15.64 -13.09
CA ALA A 537 16.66 -15.24 -13.86
C ALA A 537 16.96 -16.34 -14.89
N PRO A 538 17.07 -16.05 -16.20
CA PRO A 538 17.65 -17.02 -17.11
C PRO A 538 19.07 -17.27 -16.64
N ARG A 539 19.36 -18.51 -16.24
CA ARG A 539 20.73 -18.97 -16.01
C ARG A 539 21.49 -18.72 -17.31
N ARG A 540 22.27 -17.65 -17.36
CA ARG A 540 23.38 -17.54 -18.31
C ARG A 540 24.34 -18.67 -17.97
N ARG A 541 24.26 -19.78 -18.72
CA ARG A 541 25.35 -20.76 -18.77
C ARG A 541 26.55 -20.00 -19.33
N ARG A 542 27.61 -19.91 -18.53
CA ARG A 542 28.96 -19.64 -19.04
C ARG A 542 29.54 -20.95 -19.54
#